data_AF-A0A7S2Q6C7-F1
#
_entry.id   AF-A0A7S2Q6C7-F1
#
_cell.length_a   1.000
_cell.length_b   1.000
_cell.length_c   1.000
_cell.angle_alpha   90.00
_cell.angle_beta   90.00
_cell.angle_gamma   90.00
#
_symmetry.space_group_name_H-M   'P 1'
#
loop_
_entity.id
_entity.type
_entity.pdbx_description
1 polymer ?
#
loop_
_entity_poly.entity_id
_entity_poly.type
_entity_poly.pdbx_seq_one_letter_code
_entity_poly.pdbx_strand_id
1 'polypeptide(L)'
;MVRGLPAFAALCAASAPSARGGCAAGVAFGNVVYPSIEHLGGPAERVVFDGNGSEPVPVALAVDLALASGFADITFPRNHHLHISDVREGVCEDMAADCAQLKLDGECKPFAVHEAYMKDFCPKTCEFCHAPAGVVQPAIPALRSSYVFSGSASEAFVQDKWGNVLAEVVELLESVGDIQVSVSGSNFWMPDYAMRSDINLVFISFAFVLVCWTIHTRSLSLSFMGAVIISMALAYAVAIYWMVSGTWKIHALVVLPVFAVANIGLDMMLTFAGAWKRTCSSATRSSDVKWRLRSTCRHAGGAAVGAG
;
A
#
# COMPACT_ATOMS: atom_id res chain seq x y z
N MET A 1 -17.86 14.25 8.13
CA MET A 1 -17.73 14.00 6.67
C MET A 1 -17.59 12.51 6.35
N VAL A 2 -16.63 11.79 6.95
CA VAL A 2 -16.33 10.35 6.67
C VAL A 2 -17.54 9.40 6.78
N ARG A 3 -18.47 9.63 7.71
CA ARG A 3 -19.68 8.78 7.90
C ARG A 3 -20.68 8.84 6.74
N GLY A 4 -20.61 9.88 5.90
CA GLY A 4 -21.43 10.00 4.70
C GLY A 4 -20.87 9.22 3.51
N LEU A 5 -19.65 8.68 3.62
CA LEU A 5 -19.03 7.90 2.56
C LEU A 5 -19.69 6.52 2.45
N PRO A 6 -20.13 6.10 1.25
CA PRO A 6 -20.73 4.78 1.03
C PRO A 6 -19.84 3.63 1.51
N ALA A 7 -18.52 3.73 1.34
CA ALA A 7 -17.57 2.71 1.80
C ALA A 7 -17.57 2.53 3.33
N PHE A 8 -17.69 3.63 4.09
CA PHE A 8 -17.77 3.57 5.56
C PHE A 8 -19.07 2.90 6.02
N ALA A 9 -20.20 3.23 5.39
CA ALA A 9 -21.48 2.57 5.68
C ALA A 9 -21.44 1.07 5.37
N ALA A 10 -20.83 0.69 4.24
CA ALA A 10 -20.64 -0.72 3.86
C ALA A 10 -19.72 -1.48 4.83
N LEU A 11 -18.66 -0.83 5.32
CA LEU A 11 -17.78 -1.38 6.36
C LEU A 11 -18.55 -1.66 7.65
N CYS A 12 -19.35 -0.69 8.10
CA CYS A 12 -20.16 -0.78 9.31
C CYS A 12 -21.28 -1.83 9.24
N ALA A 13 -21.88 -2.01 8.06
CA ALA A 13 -22.86 -3.07 7.84
C ALA A 13 -22.22 -4.46 7.89
N ALA A 14 -20.99 -4.59 7.38
CA ALA A 14 -20.25 -5.86 7.30
C ALA A 14 -19.50 -6.23 8.59
N SER A 15 -19.44 -5.35 9.59
CA SER A 15 -18.70 -5.62 10.83
C SER A 15 -19.49 -6.53 11.78
N ALA A 16 -18.75 -7.33 12.55
CA ALA A 16 -19.31 -8.19 13.59
C ALA A 16 -20.16 -7.37 14.59
N PRO A 17 -21.22 -7.94 15.18
CA PRO A 17 -22.11 -7.22 16.09
C PRO A 17 -21.37 -6.53 17.26
N SER A 18 -20.29 -7.13 17.75
CA SER A 18 -19.42 -6.57 18.79
C SER A 18 -18.63 -5.32 18.35
N ALA A 19 -18.35 -5.18 17.06
CA ALA A 19 -17.62 -4.05 16.48
C ALA A 19 -18.54 -2.90 16.01
N ARG A 20 -19.86 -3.14 15.87
CA ARG A 20 -20.83 -2.13 15.45
C ARG A 20 -20.95 -0.96 16.42
N GLY A 21 -20.55 -1.13 17.68
CA GLY A 21 -20.47 -0.03 18.65
C GLY A 21 -19.53 1.09 18.19
N GLY A 22 -18.47 0.77 17.45
CA GLY A 22 -17.59 1.77 16.84
C GLY A 22 -18.28 2.62 15.77
N CYS A 23 -19.32 2.09 15.13
CA CYS A 23 -20.09 2.77 14.09
C CYS A 23 -21.19 3.71 14.64
N ALA A 24 -21.38 3.76 15.96
CA ALA A 24 -22.39 4.61 16.58
C ALA A 24 -22.05 6.10 16.46
N ALA A 25 -23.09 6.93 16.32
CA ALA A 25 -22.92 8.38 16.34
C ALA A 25 -22.37 8.84 17.70
N GLY A 26 -21.26 9.58 17.68
CA GLY A 26 -20.60 10.11 18.88
C GLY A 26 -19.37 9.33 19.35
N VAL A 27 -19.08 8.16 18.78
CA VAL A 27 -17.81 7.45 19.04
C VAL A 27 -16.75 7.95 18.06
N ALA A 28 -15.70 8.56 18.60
CA ALA A 28 -14.50 8.92 17.84
C ALA A 28 -13.66 7.65 17.64
N PHE A 29 -13.31 7.34 16.39
CA PHE A 29 -12.35 6.30 16.12
C PHE A 29 -10.97 6.80 16.53
N GLY A 30 -10.43 6.26 17.62
CA GLY A 30 -9.00 6.33 17.92
C GLY A 30 -8.23 5.47 16.93
N ASN A 31 -8.09 5.97 15.71
CA ASN A 31 -7.11 5.60 14.68
C ASN A 31 -7.25 6.53 13.46
N VAL A 32 -7.44 7.83 13.72
CA VAL A 32 -7.08 8.83 12.71
C VAL A 32 -5.59 9.05 12.90
N VAL A 33 -4.78 8.40 12.06
CA VAL A 33 -3.39 8.79 11.87
C VAL A 33 -3.45 10.19 11.31
N TYR A 34 -3.17 11.18 12.14
CA TYR A 34 -3.06 12.54 11.65
C TYR A 34 -1.67 12.72 11.02
N PRO A 35 -1.60 13.47 9.94
CA PRO A 35 -0.38 13.62 9.19
C PRO A 35 0.66 14.41 10.00
N SER A 36 1.92 14.03 9.89
CA SER A 36 3.01 14.89 10.34
C SER A 36 3.20 16.01 9.31
N ILE A 37 3.37 17.23 9.81
CA ILE A 37 3.57 18.41 8.94
C ILE A 37 5.08 18.64 8.83
N GLU A 38 5.69 18.15 7.75
CA GLU A 38 7.08 18.47 7.42
C GLU A 38 7.16 19.91 6.88
N HIS A 39 7.85 20.77 7.63
CA HIS A 39 8.15 22.13 7.20
C HIS A 39 9.39 22.11 6.30
N LEU A 40 9.18 22.12 4.98
CA LEU A 40 10.27 22.07 3.97
C LEU A 40 10.98 23.42 3.75
N GLY A 41 10.85 24.38 4.67
CA GLY A 41 11.53 25.68 4.57
C GLY A 41 10.99 26.63 3.48
N GLY A 42 9.78 26.38 2.98
CA GLY A 42 9.06 27.25 2.04
C GLY A 42 7.59 27.49 2.47
N PRO A 43 6.77 28.22 1.68
CA PRO A 43 5.37 28.50 2.01
C PRO A 43 4.44 27.28 1.85
N ALA A 44 4.97 26.14 1.41
CA ALA A 44 4.22 24.91 1.23
C ALA A 44 4.47 23.97 2.42
N GLU A 45 3.40 23.64 3.14
CA GLU A 45 3.38 22.63 4.18
C GLU A 45 3.23 21.25 3.53
N ARG A 46 4.11 20.29 3.87
CA ARG A 46 3.98 18.92 3.40
C ARG A 46 3.32 18.08 4.48
N VAL A 47 2.17 17.52 4.12
CA VAL A 47 1.33 16.72 5.01
C VAL A 47 1.65 15.25 4.74
N VAL A 48 2.38 14.58 5.63
CA VAL A 48 2.88 13.20 5.46
C VAL A 48 2.05 12.24 6.31
N PHE A 49 1.44 11.25 5.66
CA PHE A 49 0.80 10.12 6.33
C PHE A 49 1.74 8.91 6.23
N ASP A 50 2.47 8.62 7.30
CA ASP A 50 3.47 7.55 7.33
C ASP A 50 2.90 6.18 7.78
N GLY A 51 1.65 6.17 8.25
CA GLY A 51 0.94 4.98 8.68
C GLY A 51 1.55 4.27 9.90
N ASN A 52 2.60 4.82 10.52
CA ASN A 52 3.30 4.18 11.64
C ASN A 52 2.67 4.49 13.00
N GLY A 53 1.80 5.51 13.08
CA GLY A 53 0.98 5.78 14.27
C GLY A 53 1.78 6.06 15.55
N SER A 54 3.07 6.37 15.44
CA SER A 54 3.98 6.51 16.59
C SER A 54 4.04 7.92 17.17
N GLU A 55 3.56 8.92 16.42
CA GLU A 55 3.52 10.31 16.88
C GLU A 55 2.09 10.68 17.31
N PRO A 56 1.82 10.80 18.62
CA PRO A 56 0.52 11.23 19.09
C PRO A 56 0.27 12.70 18.70
N VAL A 57 -0.95 12.98 18.27
CA VAL A 57 -1.40 14.34 18.00
C VAL A 57 -1.30 15.16 19.28
N PRO A 58 -0.67 16.35 19.25
CA PRO A 58 -0.70 17.27 20.38
C PRO A 58 -2.16 17.52 20.78
N VAL A 59 -2.49 17.31 22.06
CA VAL A 59 -3.87 17.43 22.56
C VAL A 59 -4.47 18.80 22.20
N ALA A 60 -3.66 19.85 22.22
CA ALA A 60 -4.05 21.19 21.81
C ALA A 60 -4.63 21.24 20.38
N LEU A 61 -3.95 20.62 19.41
CA LEU A 61 -4.40 20.60 18.02
C LEU A 61 -5.69 19.79 17.85
N ALA A 62 -5.81 18.67 18.58
CA ALA A 62 -7.02 17.86 18.58
C ALA A 62 -8.23 18.64 19.17
N VAL A 63 -8.00 19.41 20.24
CA VAL A 63 -9.01 20.28 20.87
C VAL A 63 -9.40 21.43 19.94
N ASP A 64 -8.44 22.10 19.29
CA ASP A 64 -8.70 23.20 18.37
C ASP A 64 -9.51 22.76 17.13
N LEU A 65 -9.18 21.60 16.57
CA LEU A 65 -9.92 21.01 15.45
C LEU A 65 -11.34 20.60 15.84
N ALA A 66 -11.52 20.06 17.04
CA ALA A 66 -12.84 19.70 17.56
C ALA A 66 -13.71 20.96 17.78
N LEU A 67 -13.12 22.03 18.31
CA LEU A 67 -13.79 23.32 18.48
C LEU A 67 -14.18 23.96 17.14
N ALA A 68 -13.26 23.99 16.18
CA ALA A 68 -13.52 24.51 14.84
C ALA A 68 -14.64 23.73 14.12
N SER A 69 -14.82 22.45 14.48
CA SER A 69 -15.87 21.58 13.93
C SER A 69 -17.18 21.61 14.72
N GLY A 70 -17.29 22.45 15.75
CA GLY A 70 -18.52 22.64 16.54
C GLY A 70 -18.80 21.54 17.58
N PHE A 71 -17.80 20.77 17.99
CA PHE A 71 -17.97 19.79 19.07
C PHE A 71 -17.96 20.47 20.44
N ALA A 72 -18.92 20.10 21.30
CA ALA A 72 -19.10 20.70 22.62
C ALA A 72 -18.36 19.98 23.75
N ASP A 73 -17.92 18.74 23.53
CA ASP A 73 -17.26 17.90 24.54
C ASP A 73 -16.31 16.89 23.89
N ILE A 74 -15.18 16.59 24.54
CA ILE A 74 -14.16 15.65 24.09
C ILE A 74 -13.80 14.73 25.26
N THR A 75 -14.19 13.47 25.19
CA THR A 75 -13.89 12.48 26.23
C THR A 75 -12.66 11.66 25.86
N PHE A 76 -11.61 11.74 26.69
CA PHE A 76 -10.41 10.92 26.52
C PHE A 76 -10.51 9.60 27.31
N PRO A 77 -9.98 8.49 26.78
CA PRO A 77 -10.04 7.18 27.44
C PRO A 77 -9.09 7.10 28.63
N ARG A 78 -9.60 7.45 29.83
CA ARG A 78 -9.25 7.01 31.20
C ARG A 78 -9.78 8.07 32.18
N ASN A 79 -11.05 7.98 32.58
CA ASN A 79 -11.64 8.73 33.71
C ASN A 79 -11.30 10.23 33.82
N HIS A 80 -11.03 10.92 32.72
CA HIS A 80 -10.76 12.36 32.69
C HIS A 80 -11.82 12.98 31.78
N HIS A 81 -12.94 13.36 32.38
CA HIS A 81 -13.89 14.28 31.77
C HIS A 81 -13.24 15.66 31.83
N LEU A 82 -12.48 16.00 30.79
CA LEU A 82 -11.98 17.36 30.62
C LEU A 82 -13.07 18.16 29.92
N HIS A 83 -13.79 19.00 30.68
CA HIS A 83 -14.60 20.01 30.04
C HIS A 83 -13.66 20.98 29.32
N ILE A 84 -13.98 21.31 28.06
CA ILE A 84 -13.21 22.25 27.23
C ILE A 84 -12.99 23.61 27.94
N SER A 85 -13.90 24.01 28.82
CA SER A 85 -13.76 25.22 29.66
C SER A 85 -12.59 25.16 30.63
N ASP A 86 -12.26 23.98 31.16
CA ASP A 86 -11.22 23.80 32.19
C ASP A 86 -9.81 23.91 31.61
N VAL A 87 -9.67 23.68 30.29
CA VAL A 87 -8.40 23.78 29.55
C VAL A 87 -8.01 25.25 29.30
N ARG A 88 -8.97 26.18 29.34
CA ARG A 88 -8.76 27.59 28.99
C ARG A 88 -8.49 28.52 30.19
N GLU A 89 -8.86 28.10 31.40
CA GLU A 89 -8.67 28.90 32.63
C GLU A 89 -7.60 28.33 33.57
N GLY A 90 -6.66 27.53 33.02
CA GLY A 90 -5.60 26.88 33.76
C GLY A 90 -4.83 27.84 34.67
N VAL A 91 -5.03 27.68 35.97
CA VAL A 91 -4.22 28.33 37.01
C VAL A 91 -2.77 27.92 36.77
N CYS A 92 -1.91 28.90 36.50
CA CYS A 92 -0.48 28.69 36.37
C CYS A 92 0.10 28.31 37.74
N GLU A 93 0.13 27.02 38.05
CA GLU A 93 0.71 26.48 39.27
C GLU A 93 1.72 25.38 38.93
N ASP A 94 2.76 25.30 39.75
CA ASP A 94 3.71 24.20 39.68
C ASP A 94 3.06 22.95 40.28
N MET A 95 3.07 21.86 39.52
CA MET A 95 2.50 20.58 39.93
C MET A 95 3.52 19.66 40.61
N ALA A 96 4.82 19.94 40.49
CA ALA A 96 5.89 19.19 41.12
C ALA A 96 6.56 19.94 42.28
N ALA A 97 7.01 19.21 43.30
CA ALA A 97 7.58 19.79 44.54
C ALA A 97 9.05 20.23 44.38
N ASP A 98 9.75 19.73 43.37
CA ASP A 98 11.17 19.92 43.10
C ASP A 98 11.46 20.98 42.03
N CYS A 99 10.43 21.67 41.52
CA CYS A 99 10.57 22.71 40.50
C CYS A 99 11.62 23.78 40.85
N ALA A 100 11.69 24.19 42.12
CA ALA A 100 12.66 25.18 42.58
C ALA A 100 14.11 24.69 42.47
N GLN A 101 14.36 23.41 42.76
CA GLN A 101 15.68 22.81 42.67
C GLN A 101 16.09 22.64 41.20
N LEU A 102 15.19 22.10 40.36
CA LEU A 102 15.44 21.92 38.94
C LEU A 102 15.68 23.24 38.20
N LYS A 103 15.03 24.33 38.64
CA LYS A 103 15.33 25.69 38.15
C LYS A 103 16.76 26.12 38.49
N LEU A 104 17.23 25.85 39.71
CA LEU A 104 18.60 26.14 40.12
C LEU A 104 19.63 25.30 39.34
N ASP A 105 19.27 24.06 38.99
CA ASP A 105 20.09 23.16 38.18
C ASP A 105 20.12 23.55 36.69
N GLY A 106 19.31 24.54 36.29
CA GLY A 106 19.31 25.11 34.94
C GLY A 106 18.38 24.41 33.94
N GLU A 107 17.46 23.58 34.41
CA GLU A 107 16.57 22.76 33.58
C GLU A 107 15.45 23.58 32.89
N CYS A 108 15.24 24.85 33.27
CA CYS A 108 14.32 25.75 32.58
C CYS A 108 14.86 26.28 31.23
N LYS A 109 16.11 25.96 30.84
CA LYS A 109 16.71 26.45 29.60
C LYS A 109 16.24 25.62 28.39
N PRO A 110 16.17 26.21 27.19
CA PRO A 110 15.99 25.45 25.96
C PRO A 110 17.06 24.36 25.85
N PHE A 111 16.68 23.16 25.44
CA PHE A 111 17.53 21.98 25.25
C PHE A 111 18.12 21.39 26.53
N ALA A 112 17.59 21.72 27.70
CA ALA A 112 17.95 21.04 28.95
C ALA A 112 17.39 19.61 28.98
N VAL A 113 18.02 18.73 29.78
CA VAL A 113 17.68 17.30 29.83
C VAL A 113 16.21 17.10 30.23
N HIS A 114 15.69 17.98 31.07
CA HIS A 114 14.33 17.94 31.60
C HIS A 114 13.42 19.05 31.06
N GLU A 115 13.73 19.68 29.91
CA GLU A 115 12.94 20.80 29.37
C GLU A 115 11.44 20.47 29.23
N ALA A 116 11.11 19.29 28.70
CA ALA A 116 9.72 18.85 28.55
C ALA A 116 9.03 18.69 29.91
N TYR A 117 9.73 18.10 30.89
CA TYR A 117 9.23 17.96 32.25
C TYR A 117 8.98 19.30 32.92
N MET A 118 9.89 20.28 32.75
CA MET A 118 9.73 21.62 33.31
C MET A 118 8.55 22.38 32.69
N LYS A 119 8.26 22.17 31.39
CA LYS A 119 7.08 22.77 30.72
C LYS A 119 5.77 22.19 31.23
N ASP A 120 5.73 20.89 31.46
CA ASP A 120 4.51 20.20 31.86
C ASP A 120 4.21 20.38 33.36
N PHE A 121 5.22 20.34 34.23
CA PHE A 121 5.03 20.26 35.68
C PHE A 121 5.50 21.47 36.47
N CYS A 122 6.33 22.33 35.88
CA CYS A 122 6.89 23.52 36.53
C CYS A 122 6.66 24.83 35.75
N PRO A 123 5.46 25.05 35.16
CA PRO A 123 5.25 26.16 34.23
C PRO A 123 5.32 27.52 34.93
N LYS A 124 5.01 27.60 36.23
CA LYS A 124 5.09 28.83 37.01
C LYS A 124 6.52 29.15 37.40
N THR A 125 7.24 28.16 37.93
CA THR A 125 8.65 28.31 38.34
C THR A 125 9.54 28.69 37.15
N CYS A 126 9.31 28.12 35.96
CA CYS A 126 10.07 28.47 34.75
C CYS A 126 9.46 29.62 33.92
N GLU A 127 8.42 30.30 34.41
CA GLU A 127 7.77 31.43 33.73
C GLU A 127 7.19 31.11 32.34
N PHE A 128 6.86 29.84 32.07
CA PHE A 128 6.25 29.40 30.81
C PHE A 128 4.78 29.81 30.67
N CYS A 129 4.17 30.30 31.74
CA CYS A 129 2.76 30.70 31.76
C CYS A 129 2.44 32.03 31.07
N HIS A 130 3.45 32.78 30.63
CA HIS A 130 3.25 34.01 29.88
C HIS A 130 3.58 33.77 28.40
N ALA A 131 2.64 33.17 27.67
CA ALA A 131 2.63 33.42 26.23
C ALA A 131 2.27 34.91 26.03
N PRO A 132 3.09 35.71 25.32
CA PRO A 132 2.65 37.03 24.87
C PRO A 132 1.34 36.84 24.10
N ALA A 133 0.37 37.72 24.34
CA ALA A 133 -0.93 37.71 23.66
C ALA A 133 -0.72 37.85 22.14
N GLY A 134 -0.58 36.71 21.45
CA GLY A 134 -0.21 36.65 20.05
C GLY A 134 0.52 35.34 19.75
N VAL A 135 -0.25 34.35 19.32
CA VAL A 135 0.16 32.97 19.00
C VAL A 135 0.33 32.08 20.24
N VAL A 136 -0.82 31.65 20.76
CA VAL A 136 -0.95 30.53 21.69
C VAL A 136 -0.78 29.25 20.89
N GLN A 137 0.28 28.48 21.17
CA GLN A 137 0.20 27.02 21.11
C GLN A 137 0.56 26.48 22.49
N PRO A 138 -0.37 25.82 23.19
CA PRO A 138 -0.04 25.08 24.40
C PRO A 138 0.64 23.76 24.00
N ALA A 139 1.86 23.54 24.48
CA ALA A 139 2.46 22.21 24.51
C ALA A 139 1.79 21.44 25.65
N ILE A 140 0.89 20.51 25.30
CA ILE A 140 0.27 19.56 26.22
C ILE A 140 0.90 18.19 25.93
N PRO A 141 1.27 17.40 26.96
CA PRO A 141 1.95 16.13 26.79
C PRO A 141 1.20 15.20 25.83
N ALA A 142 1.95 14.74 24.84
CA ALA A 142 1.64 13.66 23.93
C ALA A 142 1.12 12.42 24.69
N LEU A 143 -0.19 12.27 24.81
CA LEU A 143 -0.80 11.03 25.29
C LEU A 143 -0.59 9.95 24.22
N ARG A 144 0.39 9.06 24.45
CA ARG A 144 0.57 7.83 23.67
C ARG A 144 -0.70 6.99 23.79
N SER A 145 -1.53 7.02 22.76
CA SER A 145 -2.51 5.97 22.50
C SER A 145 -1.96 5.07 21.39
N SER A 146 -1.04 4.18 21.76
CA SER A 146 -0.65 3.08 20.88
C SER A 146 -1.70 1.97 21.00
N TYR A 147 -2.62 1.88 20.04
CA TYR A 147 -3.32 0.63 19.78
C TYR A 147 -2.56 -0.13 18.72
N VAL A 148 -1.63 -0.99 19.18
CA VAL A 148 -1.12 -2.08 18.36
C VAL A 148 -2.22 -3.13 18.31
N PHE A 149 -2.91 -3.24 17.18
CA PHE A 149 -3.69 -4.43 16.90
C PHE A 149 -2.70 -5.57 16.65
N SER A 150 -2.65 -6.50 17.61
CA SER A 150 -1.95 -7.77 17.51
C SER A 150 -3.04 -8.84 17.52
N GLY A 151 -3.45 -9.28 16.34
CA GLY A 151 -4.61 -10.15 16.16
C GLY A 151 -4.44 -11.13 15.00
N SER A 152 -4.29 -12.41 15.35
CA SER A 152 -4.21 -13.54 14.42
C SER A 152 -5.27 -13.53 13.30
N ALA A 153 -4.82 -13.62 12.05
CA ALA A 153 -5.51 -14.05 10.82
C ALA A 153 -6.82 -13.34 10.37
N SER A 154 -7.59 -12.67 11.24
CA SER A 154 -8.76 -11.86 10.86
C SER A 154 -8.43 -10.40 10.52
N GLU A 155 -7.17 -9.99 10.72
CA GLU A 155 -6.67 -8.62 10.47
C GLU A 155 -6.54 -8.26 8.99
N ALA A 156 -6.19 -9.21 8.12
CA ALA A 156 -6.00 -8.94 6.69
C ALA A 156 -7.29 -8.39 6.04
N PHE A 157 -8.45 -8.87 6.46
CA PHE A 157 -9.74 -8.42 5.95
C PHE A 157 -10.11 -7.00 6.40
N VAL A 158 -9.73 -6.63 7.62
CA VAL A 158 -10.00 -5.29 8.16
C VAL A 158 -9.05 -4.27 7.53
N GLN A 159 -7.76 -4.61 7.37
CA GLN A 159 -6.78 -3.75 6.68
C GLN A 159 -7.14 -3.48 5.22
N ASP A 160 -7.60 -4.50 4.48
CA ASP A 160 -7.97 -4.35 3.06
C ASP A 160 -9.12 -3.35 2.86
N LYS A 161 -10.16 -3.43 3.71
CA LYS A 161 -11.28 -2.48 3.62
C LYS A 161 -10.91 -1.07 4.07
N TRP A 162 -9.99 -0.91 5.03
CA TRP A 162 -9.50 0.40 5.43
C TRP A 162 -8.64 1.07 4.35
N GLY A 163 -7.89 0.29 3.57
CA GLY A 163 -7.16 0.81 2.41
C GLY A 163 -8.07 1.51 1.41
N ASN A 164 -9.24 0.92 1.10
CA ASN A 164 -10.22 1.52 0.19
C ASN A 164 -10.82 2.82 0.74
N VAL A 165 -11.11 2.88 2.04
CA VAL A 165 -11.62 4.12 2.68
C VAL A 165 -10.56 5.22 2.65
N LEU A 166 -9.29 4.88 2.92
CA LEU A 166 -8.20 5.84 2.88
C LEU A 166 -7.99 6.39 1.45
N ALA A 167 -8.07 5.52 0.44
CA ALA A 167 -7.98 5.92 -0.97
C ALA A 167 -9.12 6.88 -1.37
N GLU A 168 -10.38 6.58 -1.00
CA GLU A 168 -11.51 7.48 -1.26
C GLU A 168 -11.36 8.83 -0.57
N VAL A 169 -10.83 8.87 0.66
CA VAL A 169 -10.58 10.12 1.38
C VAL A 169 -9.47 10.94 0.72
N VAL A 170 -8.41 10.30 0.24
CA VAL A 170 -7.33 10.98 -0.50
C VAL A 170 -7.86 11.58 -1.80
N GLU A 171 -8.61 10.80 -2.58
CA GLU A 171 -9.23 11.27 -3.83
C GLU A 171 -10.20 12.44 -3.57
N LEU A 172 -10.98 12.37 -2.49
CA LEU A 172 -11.87 13.45 -2.08
C LEU A 172 -11.09 14.69 -1.66
N LEU A 173 -9.97 14.55 -0.95
CA LEU A 173 -9.12 15.66 -0.52
C LEU A 173 -8.40 16.35 -1.69
N GLU A 174 -7.89 15.56 -2.65
CA GLU A 174 -7.31 16.09 -3.89
C GLU A 174 -8.35 16.87 -4.72
N SER A 175 -9.62 16.46 -4.69
CA SER A 175 -10.69 17.14 -5.43
C SER A 175 -11.10 18.51 -4.86
N VAL A 176 -10.70 18.83 -3.62
CA VAL A 176 -11.16 20.01 -2.86
C VAL A 176 -10.16 21.19 -2.88
N GLY A 177 -8.94 21.02 -3.40
CA GLY A 177 -8.01 22.16 -3.58
C GLY A 177 -6.57 21.79 -3.94
N ASP A 178 -5.69 22.79 -3.95
CA ASP A 178 -4.23 22.73 -4.23
C ASP A 178 -3.43 22.01 -3.11
N ILE A 179 -3.98 20.94 -2.53
CA ILE A 179 -3.33 20.17 -1.46
C ILE A 179 -2.71 18.92 -2.08
N GLN A 180 -1.38 18.83 -2.08
CA GLN A 180 -0.69 17.59 -2.42
C GLN A 180 -0.72 16.63 -1.23
N VAL A 181 -1.47 15.54 -1.36
CA VAL A 181 -1.55 14.49 -0.35
C VAL A 181 -0.61 13.36 -0.75
N SER A 182 0.47 13.13 0.02
CA SER A 182 1.34 11.96 -0.17
C SER A 182 1.08 10.93 0.91
N VAL A 183 0.63 9.73 0.51
CA VAL A 183 0.41 8.61 1.43
C VAL A 183 1.53 7.59 1.28
N SER A 184 2.19 7.25 2.38
CA SER A 184 3.25 6.25 2.45
C SER A 184 2.86 5.20 3.49
N GLY A 185 2.84 3.93 3.10
CA GLY A 185 2.61 2.84 4.04
C GLY A 185 3.23 1.54 3.53
N SER A 186 3.90 0.82 4.43
CA SER A 186 4.54 -0.48 4.13
C SER A 186 3.54 -1.58 3.75
N ASN A 187 2.25 -1.35 4.01
CA ASN A 187 1.16 -2.31 3.76
C ASN A 187 0.11 -1.75 2.80
N PHE A 188 0.44 -0.81 1.91
CA PHE A 188 -0.49 -0.41 0.85
C PHE A 188 -0.62 -1.57 -0.14
N TRP A 189 -1.69 -2.38 0.01
CA TRP A 189 -2.07 -3.50 -0.87
C TRP A 189 -2.54 -3.07 -2.28
N MET A 190 -2.18 -1.86 -2.69
CA MET A 190 -2.34 -1.36 -4.05
C MET A 190 -1.77 -2.27 -5.16
N PRO A 191 -0.75 -3.14 -4.95
CA PRO A 191 -0.33 -4.05 -6.01
C PRO A 191 -1.43 -4.99 -6.47
N ASP A 192 -2.39 -5.41 -5.65
CA ASP A 192 -3.32 -6.49 -6.06
C ASP A 192 -4.30 -6.06 -7.15
N TYR A 193 -4.83 -4.84 -7.09
CA TYR A 193 -5.74 -4.32 -8.13
C TYR A 193 -5.00 -4.00 -9.43
N ALA A 194 -3.85 -3.33 -9.35
CA ALA A 194 -3.01 -3.05 -10.50
C ALA A 194 -2.56 -4.36 -11.17
N MET A 195 -2.10 -5.32 -10.36
CA MET A 195 -1.66 -6.63 -10.82
C MET A 195 -2.80 -7.44 -11.43
N ARG A 196 -4.03 -7.35 -10.91
CA ARG A 196 -5.18 -8.05 -11.50
C ARG A 196 -5.56 -7.51 -12.88
N SER A 197 -5.48 -6.19 -13.08
CA SER A 197 -5.65 -5.57 -14.39
C SER A 197 -4.56 -6.03 -15.37
N ASP A 198 -3.30 -6.02 -14.92
CA ASP A 198 -2.16 -6.45 -15.73
C ASP A 198 -2.25 -7.93 -16.10
N ILE A 199 -2.64 -8.79 -15.16
CA ILE A 199 -2.86 -10.22 -15.41
C ILE A 199 -3.93 -10.44 -16.47
N ASN A 200 -5.02 -9.68 -16.46
CA ASN A 200 -6.05 -9.78 -17.51
C ASN A 200 -5.49 -9.37 -18.87
N LEU A 201 -4.70 -8.30 -18.94
CA LEU A 201 -4.05 -7.85 -20.17
C LEU A 201 -3.05 -8.90 -20.70
N VAL A 202 -2.33 -9.56 -19.79
CA VAL A 202 -1.45 -10.70 -20.08
C VAL A 202 -2.23 -11.86 -20.73
N PHE A 203 -3.37 -12.25 -20.15
CA PHE A 203 -4.21 -13.32 -20.72
C PHE A 203 -4.77 -12.95 -22.09
N ILE A 204 -5.23 -11.71 -22.27
CA ILE A 204 -5.74 -11.21 -23.56
C ILE A 204 -4.63 -11.22 -24.62
N SER A 205 -3.43 -10.76 -24.26
CA SER A 205 -2.26 -10.79 -25.14
C SER A 205 -1.91 -12.22 -25.56
N PHE A 206 -1.92 -13.17 -24.62
CA PHE A 206 -1.64 -14.58 -24.93
C PHE A 206 -2.71 -15.18 -25.85
N ALA A 207 -3.99 -14.90 -25.60
CA ALA A 207 -5.09 -15.33 -26.46
C ALA A 207 -4.96 -14.77 -27.88
N PHE A 208 -4.62 -13.49 -28.01
CA PHE A 208 -4.39 -12.84 -29.30
C PHE A 208 -3.24 -13.51 -30.07
N VAL A 209 -2.13 -13.80 -29.40
CA VAL A 209 -0.99 -14.50 -30.00
C VAL A 209 -1.36 -15.91 -30.47
N LEU A 210 -2.13 -16.67 -29.68
CA LEU A 210 -2.63 -18.00 -30.09
C LEU A 210 -3.55 -17.92 -31.32
N VAL A 211 -4.39 -16.88 -31.42
CA VAL A 211 -5.24 -16.65 -32.60
C VAL A 211 -4.38 -16.33 -33.82
N CYS A 212 -3.46 -15.37 -33.72
CA CYS A 212 -2.51 -15.04 -34.79
C CYS A 212 -1.71 -16.26 -35.25
N TRP A 213 -1.25 -17.08 -34.31
CA TRP A 213 -0.53 -18.31 -34.59
C TRP A 213 -1.38 -19.34 -35.32
N THR A 214 -2.63 -19.53 -34.90
CA THR A 214 -3.59 -20.44 -35.55
C THR A 214 -3.86 -20.01 -36.98
N ILE A 215 -4.02 -18.71 -37.23
CA ILE A 215 -4.19 -18.15 -38.58
C ILE A 215 -2.94 -18.41 -39.43
N HIS A 216 -1.74 -18.17 -38.89
CA HIS A 216 -0.49 -18.31 -39.63
C HIS A 216 -0.14 -19.78 -39.97
N THR A 217 -0.36 -20.69 -39.03
CA THR A 217 -0.15 -22.13 -39.25
C THR A 217 -1.17 -22.71 -40.22
N ARG A 218 -2.40 -22.17 -40.27
CA ARG A 218 -3.57 -22.73 -40.97
C ARG A 218 -3.91 -24.15 -40.49
N SER A 219 -3.55 -24.49 -39.25
CA SER A 219 -3.80 -25.81 -38.67
C SER A 219 -4.08 -25.67 -37.17
N LEU A 220 -5.34 -25.87 -36.79
CA LEU A 220 -5.79 -25.79 -35.40
C LEU A 220 -5.12 -26.85 -34.53
N SER A 221 -4.96 -28.07 -35.04
CA SER A 221 -4.33 -29.18 -34.32
C SER A 221 -2.86 -28.91 -34.00
N LEU A 222 -2.12 -28.31 -34.95
CA LEU A 222 -0.70 -27.98 -34.73
C LEU A 222 -0.56 -26.85 -33.70
N SER A 223 -1.40 -25.82 -33.79
CA SER A 223 -1.46 -24.72 -32.82
C SER A 223 -1.77 -25.24 -31.41
N PHE A 224 -2.78 -26.11 -31.27
CA PHE A 224 -3.15 -26.70 -29.99
C PHE A 224 -2.02 -27.56 -29.40
N MET A 225 -1.42 -28.46 -30.20
CA MET A 225 -0.31 -29.30 -29.72
C MET A 225 0.90 -28.46 -29.29
N GLY A 226 1.23 -27.41 -30.05
CA GLY A 226 2.32 -26.52 -29.67
C GLY A 226 2.01 -25.74 -28.38
N ALA A 227 0.76 -25.28 -28.19
CA ALA A 227 0.35 -24.64 -26.94
C ALA A 227 0.50 -25.58 -25.74
N VAL A 228 0.09 -26.85 -25.88
CA VAL A 228 0.26 -27.88 -24.84
C VAL A 228 1.74 -28.09 -24.51
N ILE A 229 2.62 -28.17 -25.51
CA ILE A 229 4.06 -28.35 -25.30
C ILE A 229 4.65 -27.15 -24.54
N ILE A 230 4.31 -25.92 -24.92
CA ILE A 230 4.78 -24.70 -24.25
C ILE A 230 4.27 -24.65 -22.80
N SER A 231 2.99 -24.96 -22.57
CA SER A 231 2.41 -25.01 -21.23
C SER A 231 3.06 -26.09 -20.36
N MET A 232 3.35 -27.27 -20.90
CA MET A 232 4.08 -28.32 -20.17
C MET A 232 5.50 -27.87 -19.82
N ALA A 233 6.24 -27.26 -20.75
CA ALA A 233 7.57 -26.76 -20.49
C ALA A 233 7.58 -25.71 -19.37
N LEU A 234 6.59 -24.81 -19.36
CA LEU A 234 6.42 -23.81 -18.32
C LEU A 234 6.11 -24.44 -16.96
N ALA A 235 5.19 -25.42 -16.93
CA ALA A 235 4.85 -26.14 -15.71
C ALA A 235 6.07 -26.86 -15.13
N TYR A 236 6.90 -27.49 -15.97
CA TYR A 236 8.16 -28.09 -15.53
C TYR A 236 9.15 -27.07 -15.00
N ALA A 237 9.29 -25.91 -15.64
CA ALA A 237 10.18 -24.84 -15.17
C ALA A 237 9.76 -24.34 -13.78
N VAL A 238 8.45 -24.11 -13.56
CA VAL A 238 7.90 -23.70 -12.26
C VAL A 238 8.09 -24.81 -11.22
N ALA A 239 7.87 -26.07 -11.57
CA ALA A 239 8.08 -27.20 -10.67
C ALA A 239 9.55 -27.32 -10.24
N ILE A 240 10.49 -27.20 -11.17
CA ILE A 240 11.93 -27.20 -10.88
C ILE A 240 12.30 -26.01 -10.00
N TYR A 241 11.82 -24.81 -10.32
CA TYR A 241 12.04 -23.62 -9.51
C TYR A 241 11.61 -23.86 -8.06
N TRP A 242 10.39 -24.40 -7.87
CA TRP A 242 9.85 -24.67 -6.56
C TRP A 242 10.65 -25.75 -5.81
N MET A 243 11.10 -26.80 -6.49
CA MET A 243 11.99 -27.82 -5.89
C MET A 243 13.33 -27.21 -5.43
N VAL A 244 13.89 -26.27 -6.20
CA VAL A 244 15.20 -25.66 -5.91
C VAL A 244 15.09 -24.57 -4.85
N SER A 245 14.06 -23.72 -4.91
CA SER A 245 13.91 -22.58 -4.00
C SER A 245 13.38 -22.99 -2.62
N GLY A 246 12.64 -24.09 -2.53
CA GLY A 246 11.92 -24.47 -1.31
C GLY A 246 10.79 -23.51 -0.93
N THR A 247 10.45 -22.54 -1.79
CA THR A 247 9.41 -21.55 -1.54
C THR A 247 8.27 -21.68 -2.54
N TRP A 248 7.04 -21.60 -2.03
CA TRP A 248 5.81 -21.62 -2.84
C TRP A 248 5.40 -20.21 -3.29
N LYS A 249 6.16 -19.18 -2.88
CA LYS A 249 5.85 -17.78 -3.14
C LYS A 249 6.38 -17.40 -4.51
N ILE A 250 5.47 -17.22 -5.46
CA ILE A 250 5.79 -16.74 -6.80
C ILE A 250 5.71 -15.20 -6.77
N HIS A 251 6.85 -14.54 -6.97
CA HIS A 251 6.88 -13.09 -7.13
C HIS A 251 6.37 -12.68 -8.51
N ALA A 252 5.76 -11.49 -8.64
CA ALA A 252 5.29 -10.98 -9.93
C ALA A 252 6.38 -10.96 -11.03
N LEU A 253 7.65 -10.81 -10.64
CA LEU A 253 8.80 -10.90 -11.55
C LEU A 253 8.94 -12.26 -12.27
N VAL A 254 8.35 -13.34 -11.73
CA VAL A 254 8.33 -14.67 -12.37
C VAL A 254 7.46 -14.69 -13.64
N VAL A 255 6.55 -13.72 -13.80
CA VAL A 255 5.71 -13.59 -15.01
C VAL A 255 6.56 -13.25 -16.25
N LEU A 256 7.64 -12.48 -16.12
CA LEU A 256 8.49 -12.08 -17.25
C LEU A 256 9.16 -13.28 -17.96
N PRO A 257 9.80 -14.23 -17.24
CA PRO A 257 10.29 -15.48 -17.83
C PRO A 257 9.23 -16.28 -18.59
N VAL A 258 7.98 -16.28 -18.11
CA VAL A 258 6.88 -17.00 -18.79
C VAL A 258 6.68 -16.46 -20.20
N PHE A 259 6.65 -15.13 -20.33
CA PHE A 259 6.53 -14.48 -21.63
C PHE A 259 7.71 -14.72 -22.54
N ALA A 260 8.93 -14.66 -22.00
CA ALA A 260 10.13 -14.93 -22.78
C ALA A 260 10.12 -16.36 -23.35
N VAL A 261 9.83 -17.36 -22.51
CA VAL A 261 9.75 -18.77 -22.93
C VAL A 261 8.64 -19.00 -23.95
N ALA A 262 7.47 -18.41 -23.73
CA ALA A 262 6.36 -18.53 -24.68
C ALA A 262 6.70 -17.94 -26.05
N ASN A 263 7.29 -16.74 -26.09
CA ASN A 263 7.68 -16.08 -27.34
C ASN A 263 8.76 -16.86 -28.09
N ILE A 264 9.80 -17.34 -27.39
CA ILE A 264 10.85 -18.17 -27.99
C ILE A 264 10.26 -19.48 -28.53
N GLY A 265 9.40 -20.14 -27.75
CA GLY A 265 8.74 -21.38 -28.16
C GLY A 265 7.87 -21.19 -29.41
N LEU A 266 7.13 -20.10 -29.47
CA LEU A 266 6.30 -19.75 -30.63
C LEU A 266 7.13 -19.48 -31.89
N ASP A 267 8.21 -18.71 -31.76
CA ASP A 267 9.10 -18.40 -32.88
C ASP A 267 9.75 -19.66 -33.47
N MET A 268 10.22 -20.57 -32.60
CA MET A 268 10.71 -21.88 -33.03
C MET A 268 9.63 -22.66 -33.77
N MET A 269 8.41 -22.74 -33.24
CA MET A 269 7.31 -23.46 -33.90
C MET A 269 6.96 -22.88 -35.27
N LEU A 270 6.96 -21.56 -35.41
CA LEU A 270 6.73 -20.88 -36.68
C LEU A 270 7.86 -21.17 -37.69
N THR A 271 9.11 -21.17 -37.24
CA THR A 271 10.28 -21.52 -38.06
C THR A 271 10.20 -22.95 -38.57
N PHE A 272 9.85 -23.92 -37.71
CA PHE A 272 9.65 -25.31 -38.11
C PHE A 272 8.47 -25.48 -39.06
N ALA A 273 7.33 -24.83 -38.78
CA ALA A 273 6.15 -24.88 -39.64
C ALA A 273 6.43 -24.29 -41.04
N GLY A 274 7.17 -23.18 -41.11
CA GLY A 274 7.58 -22.56 -42.36
C GLY A 274 8.57 -23.42 -43.15
N ALA A 275 9.55 -24.02 -42.48
CA ALA A 275 10.47 -24.99 -43.10
C ALA A 275 9.72 -26.22 -43.63
N TRP A 276 8.73 -26.74 -42.90
CA TRP A 276 7.89 -27.84 -43.35
C TRP A 276 7.12 -27.47 -44.63
N LYS A 277 6.42 -26.32 -44.65
CA LYS A 277 5.70 -25.84 -45.83
C LYS A 277 6.62 -25.73 -47.06
N ARG A 278 7.83 -25.19 -46.90
CA ARG A 278 8.84 -25.11 -47.98
C ARG A 278 9.24 -26.49 -48.52
N THR A 279 9.48 -27.46 -47.64
CA THR A 279 9.80 -28.84 -48.08
C THR A 279 8.66 -29.52 -48.81
N CYS A 280 7.40 -29.22 -48.45
CA CYS A 280 6.21 -29.72 -49.15
C CYS A 280 6.08 -29.09 -50.55
N SER A 281 6.33 -27.79 -50.69
CA SER A 281 6.24 -27.09 -51.99
C SER A 281 7.37 -27.48 -52.96
N SER A 282 8.56 -27.79 -52.45
CA SER A 282 9.70 -28.23 -53.27
C SER A 282 9.60 -29.69 -53.76
N ALA A 283 8.61 -30.45 -53.28
CA ALA A 283 8.54 -31.89 -53.49
C ALA A 283 7.84 -32.25 -54.81
N THR A 284 8.45 -31.90 -55.94
CA THR A 284 8.15 -32.52 -57.24
C THR A 284 8.72 -33.93 -57.37
N ARG A 285 9.47 -34.46 -56.37
CA ARG A 285 10.26 -35.70 -56.55
C ARG A 285 10.29 -36.72 -55.41
N SER A 286 9.68 -36.46 -54.25
CA SER A 286 9.71 -37.42 -53.13
C SER A 286 8.44 -37.36 -52.28
N SER A 287 7.69 -38.46 -52.27
CA SER A 287 6.57 -38.72 -51.36
C SER A 287 7.01 -39.21 -49.98
N ASP A 288 8.32 -39.37 -49.75
CA ASP A 288 8.83 -39.92 -48.49
C ASP A 288 8.77 -38.88 -47.36
N VAL A 289 7.83 -39.09 -46.44
CA VAL A 289 7.64 -38.29 -45.23
C VAL A 289 8.90 -38.25 -44.38
N LYS A 290 9.68 -39.35 -44.31
CA LYS A 290 10.91 -39.40 -43.50
C LYS A 290 11.97 -38.44 -44.02
N TRP A 291 12.11 -38.34 -45.33
CA TRP A 291 13.03 -37.39 -45.95
C TRP A 291 12.61 -35.94 -45.66
N ARG A 292 11.30 -35.63 -45.77
CA ARG A 292 10.78 -34.30 -45.47
C ARG A 292 11.04 -33.90 -44.02
N LEU A 293 10.75 -34.79 -43.07
CA LEU A 293 10.98 -34.54 -41.65
C LEU A 293 12.47 -34.24 -41.37
N ARG A 294 13.38 -35.08 -41.87
CA ARG A 294 14.83 -34.84 -41.71
C ARG A 294 15.27 -33.54 -42.34
N SER A 295 14.77 -33.22 -43.54
CA SER A 295 15.09 -31.96 -44.22
C SER A 295 14.60 -30.75 -43.42
N THR A 296 13.36 -30.79 -42.93
CA THR A 296 12.80 -29.74 -42.06
C THR A 296 13.63 -29.59 -40.79
N CYS A 297 13.95 -30.67 -40.09
CA CYS A 297 14.77 -30.62 -38.88
C CYS A 297 16.17 -30.04 -39.14
N ARG A 298 16.79 -30.37 -40.28
CA ARG A 298 18.12 -29.85 -40.63
C ARG A 298 18.11 -28.34 -40.88
N HIS A 299 17.11 -27.85 -41.62
CA HIS A 299 17.02 -26.42 -41.96
C HIS A 299 16.53 -25.57 -40.78
N ALA A 300 15.46 -26.01 -40.12
CA ALA A 300 14.90 -25.28 -38.98
C ALA A 300 15.80 -25.38 -37.74
N GLY A 301 16.39 -26.54 -37.48
CA GLY A 301 17.32 -26.72 -36.36
C GLY A 301 18.60 -25.90 -36.51
N GLY A 302 19.15 -25.80 -37.72
CA GLY A 302 20.30 -24.92 -37.99
C GLY A 302 19.98 -23.44 -37.73
N ALA A 303 18.79 -22.98 -38.13
CA ALA A 303 18.33 -21.62 -37.86
C ALA A 303 18.07 -21.37 -36.37
N ALA A 304 17.45 -22.33 -35.67
CA ALA A 304 17.11 -22.20 -34.25
C ALA A 304 18.36 -22.15 -33.35
N VAL A 305 19.41 -22.93 -33.67
CA VAL A 305 20.66 -22.93 -32.88
C VAL A 305 21.52 -21.70 -33.19
N GLY A 306 21.45 -21.15 -34.40
CA GLY A 306 22.22 -19.97 -34.77
C GLY A 306 21.63 -18.63 -34.32
N ALA A 307 20.42 -18.63 -33.75
CA ALA A 307 19.68 -17.42 -33.36
C ALA A 307 19.71 -17.11 -31.84
N GLY A 308 20.27 -18.00 -31.02
CA GLY A 308 20.46 -17.80 -29.57
C GLY A 308 21.90 -17.45 -29.24
#